data_AF-A0A6V7KXP0-F1
#
_entry.id   AF-A0A6V7KXP0-F1
#
_cell.length_a   1.000
_cell.length_b   1.000
_cell.length_c   1.000
_cell.angle_alpha   90.00
_cell.angle_beta   90.00
_cell.angle_gamma   90.00
#
_symmetry.space_group_name_H-M   'P 1'
#
loop_
_entity.id
_entity.type
_entity.pdbx_description
1 polymer ?
#
loop_
_entity_poly.entity_id
_entity_poly.type
_entity_poly.pdbx_seq_one_letter_code
_entity_poly.pdbx_strand_id
1 'polypeptide(L)'
;RNRYQDAANAIFTYLTYNPKHEMSIQNLHYYLTLKEVDESKVKNLEIQPFLEYYVRAVSAYEEEFYEEAVMKFEKSLELYLQAEEDCRFYCEGPFEQKLYAELAASLS
;
A
#
# COMPACT_ATOMS: atom_id res chain seq x y z
N ARG A 1 -19.47 12.43 -18.52
CA ARG A 1 -19.08 13.31 -17.38
C ARG A 1 -17.56 13.31 -17.30
N ASN A 2 -16.95 14.45 -17.01
CA ASN A 2 -15.50 14.55 -16.81
C ASN A 2 -15.12 13.90 -15.47
N ARG A 3 -14.00 13.16 -15.43
CA ARG A 3 -13.53 12.39 -14.27
C ARG A 3 -12.25 12.98 -13.67
N TYR A 4 -12.25 14.29 -13.42
CA TYR A 4 -11.03 15.02 -13.02
C TYR A 4 -10.47 14.57 -11.66
N GLN A 5 -11.33 14.27 -10.69
CA GLN A 5 -10.90 13.70 -9.41
C GLN A 5 -10.18 12.36 -9.59
N ASP A 6 -10.74 11.47 -10.42
CA ASP A 6 -10.15 10.16 -10.68
C ASP A 6 -8.80 10.28 -11.41
N ALA A 7 -8.67 11.28 -12.31
CA ALA A 7 -7.41 11.58 -12.97
C ALA A 7 -6.35 12.05 -11.96
N ALA A 8 -6.71 12.96 -11.04
CA ALA A 8 -5.82 13.39 -9.96
C ALA A 8 -5.38 12.22 -9.07
N ASN A 9 -6.32 11.36 -8.66
CA ASN A 9 -6.04 10.16 -7.88
C ASN A 9 -5.10 9.18 -8.61
N ALA A 10 -5.32 8.94 -9.91
CA ALA A 10 -4.48 8.06 -10.71
C ALA A 10 -3.05 8.61 -10.85
N ILE A 11 -2.90 9.92 -11.10
CA ILE A 11 -1.58 10.55 -11.19
C ILE A 11 -0.87 10.53 -9.83
N PHE A 12 -1.57 10.82 -8.74
CA PHE A 12 -1.02 10.76 -7.38
C PHE A 12 -0.57 9.34 -7.01
N THR A 13 -1.36 8.33 -7.36
CA THR A 13 -0.99 6.91 -7.22
C THR A 13 0.31 6.60 -7.95
N TYR A 14 0.42 7.00 -9.22
CA TYR A 14 1.63 6.81 -10.02
C TYR A 14 2.87 7.52 -9.42
N LEU A 15 2.70 8.77 -8.96
CA LEU A 15 3.77 9.57 -8.37
C LEU A 15 4.26 9.01 -7.02
N THR A 16 3.44 8.24 -6.30
CA THR A 16 3.87 7.55 -5.07
C THR A 16 5.06 6.61 -5.34
N TYR A 17 5.11 5.99 -6.52
CA TYR A 17 6.20 5.10 -6.93
C TYR A 17 7.22 5.79 -7.85
N ASN A 18 6.85 6.92 -8.46
CA ASN A 18 7.67 7.63 -9.45
C ASN A 18 7.81 9.12 -9.07
N PRO A 19 8.39 9.45 -7.90
CA PRO A 19 8.27 10.79 -7.31
C PRO A 19 8.99 11.90 -8.09
N LYS A 20 9.86 11.53 -9.05
CA LYS A 20 10.64 12.48 -9.87
C LYS A 20 10.14 12.59 -11.31
N HIS A 21 9.02 11.95 -11.66
CA HIS A 21 8.50 11.97 -13.02
C HIS A 21 7.86 13.33 -13.35
N GLU A 22 8.64 14.21 -13.99
CA GLU A 22 8.31 15.63 -14.21
C GLU A 22 6.94 15.86 -14.87
N MET A 23 6.62 15.10 -15.91
CA MET A 23 5.33 15.25 -16.61
C MET A 23 4.14 14.90 -15.72
N SER A 24 4.28 13.89 -14.86
CA SER A 24 3.20 13.52 -13.92
C SER A 24 3.04 14.57 -12.82
N ILE A 25 4.14 15.17 -12.35
CA ILE A 25 4.10 16.28 -11.39
C ILE A 25 3.33 17.47 -11.99
N GLN A 26 3.68 17.87 -13.22
CA GLN A 26 3.01 18.95 -13.93
C GLN A 26 1.51 18.66 -14.16
N ASN A 27 1.19 17.43 -14.58
CA ASN A 27 -0.20 17.01 -14.78
C ASN A 27 -0.99 17.04 -13.47
N LEU A 28 -0.42 16.56 -12.35
CA LEU A 28 -1.09 16.61 -11.06
C LEU A 28 -1.37 18.06 -10.67
N HIS A 29 -0.38 18.94 -10.76
CA HIS A 29 -0.57 20.37 -10.49
C HIS A 29 -1.70 20.97 -11.35
N TYR A 30 -1.76 20.65 -12.65
CA TYR A 30 -2.85 21.08 -13.50
C TYR A 30 -4.22 20.63 -12.98
N TYR A 31 -4.41 19.35 -12.68
CA TYR A 31 -5.69 18.85 -12.19
C TYR A 31 -6.10 19.47 -10.86
N LEU A 32 -5.14 19.74 -9.96
CA LEU A 32 -5.40 20.41 -8.68
C LEU A 32 -5.89 21.86 -8.83
N THR A 33 -5.67 22.51 -9.98
CA THR A 33 -6.24 23.85 -10.25
C THR A 33 -7.73 23.82 -10.66
N LEU A 34 -8.27 22.65 -11.00
CA LEU A 34 -9.66 22.52 -11.45
C LEU A 34 -10.61 22.51 -10.25
N LYS A 35 -11.63 23.37 -10.28
CA LYS A 35 -12.66 23.47 -9.22
C LYS A 35 -13.43 22.17 -8.94
N GLU A 36 -13.44 21.25 -9.91
CA GLU A 36 -14.05 19.93 -9.80
C GLU A 36 -13.19 18.91 -9.06
N VAL A 37 -11.94 19.26 -8.74
CA VAL A 37 -11.01 18.45 -7.96
C VAL A 37 -10.96 19.00 -6.54
N ASP A 38 -11.30 18.14 -5.58
CA ASP A 38 -11.09 18.39 -4.16
C ASP A 38 -9.71 17.82 -3.79
N GLU A 39 -8.73 18.71 -3.60
CA GLU A 39 -7.35 18.36 -3.24
C GLU A 39 -7.30 17.52 -1.96
N SER A 40 -8.17 17.81 -0.98
CA SER A 40 -8.22 17.06 0.29
C SER A 40 -8.68 15.60 0.12
N LYS A 41 -9.27 15.27 -1.03
CA LYS A 41 -9.73 13.93 -1.38
C LYS A 41 -8.81 13.22 -2.37
N VAL A 42 -7.71 13.86 -2.79
CA VAL A 42 -6.71 13.21 -3.63
C VAL A 42 -5.98 12.15 -2.80
N LYS A 43 -5.99 10.91 -3.30
CA LYS A 43 -5.43 9.77 -2.55
C LYS A 43 -4.78 8.75 -3.47
N ASN A 44 -3.87 7.98 -2.89
CA ASN A 44 -3.31 6.80 -3.53
C ASN A 44 -4.39 5.69 -3.58
N LEU A 45 -4.71 5.22 -4.78
CA LEU A 45 -5.72 4.19 -5.02
C LEU A 45 -5.19 2.76 -4.82
N GLU A 46 -3.87 2.60 -4.74
CA GLU A 46 -3.17 1.32 -4.61
C GLU A 46 -2.44 1.19 -3.27
N ILE A 47 -2.76 2.06 -2.30
CA ILE A 47 -2.18 1.97 -0.96
C ILE A 47 -2.59 0.65 -0.30
N GLN A 48 -1.60 -0.07 0.22
CA GLN A 48 -1.86 -1.31 0.96
C GLN A 48 -2.46 -0.99 2.34
N PRO A 49 -3.35 -1.83 2.88
CA PRO A 49 -3.98 -1.57 4.17
C PRO A 49 -2.98 -1.32 5.31
N PHE A 50 -1.89 -2.09 5.38
CA PHE A 50 -0.86 -1.88 6.40
C PHE A 50 -0.18 -0.51 6.28
N LEU A 51 0.01 -0.01 5.05
CA LEU A 51 0.63 1.28 4.79
C LEU A 51 -0.31 2.44 5.14
N GLU A 52 -1.63 2.26 4.94
CA GLU A 52 -2.62 3.24 5.38
C GLU A 52 -2.60 3.43 6.91
N TYR A 53 -2.56 2.33 7.68
CA TYR A 53 -2.40 2.41 9.14
C TYR A 53 -1.06 3.03 9.54
N TYR A 54 0.03 2.69 8.85
CA TYR A 54 1.34 3.24 9.11
C TYR A 54 1.37 4.77 8.96
N VAL A 55 0.87 5.29 7.83
CA VAL A 55 0.83 6.75 7.58
C VAL A 55 0.01 7.48 8.64
N ARG A 56 -1.15 6.92 9.03
CA ARG A 56 -1.97 7.49 10.10
C ARG A 56 -1.31 7.40 11.48
N ALA A 57 -0.48 6.38 11.71
CA ALA A 57 0.29 6.24 12.95
C ALA A 57 1.39 7.30 13.02
N VAL A 58 2.08 7.56 11.90
CA VAL A 58 3.08 8.64 11.78
C VAL A 58 2.43 10.01 12.04
N SER A 59 1.28 10.31 11.43
CA SER A 59 0.54 11.56 11.70
C SER A 59 0.20 11.71 13.19
N ALA A 60 -0.36 10.66 13.81
CA ALA A 60 -0.68 10.68 15.23
C ALA A 60 0.56 10.85 16.12
N TYR A 61 1.70 10.25 15.74
CA TYR A 61 2.96 10.42 16.45
C TYR A 61 3.51 11.85 16.35
N GLU A 62 3.47 12.43 15.16
CA GLU A 62 3.88 13.83 14.91
C GLU A 62 2.99 14.84 15.63
N GLU A 63 1.71 14.52 15.80
CA GLU A 63 0.72 15.28 16.58
C GLU A 63 0.77 14.99 18.09
N GLU A 64 1.75 14.19 18.55
CA GLU A 64 1.94 13.79 19.96
C GLU A 64 0.79 12.95 20.57
N PHE A 65 -0.11 12.41 19.74
CA PHE A 65 -1.14 11.46 20.13
C PHE A 65 -0.56 10.04 20.25
N TYR A 66 0.33 9.84 21.22
CA TYR A 66 1.14 8.62 21.31
C TYR A 66 0.34 7.33 21.52
N GLU A 67 -0.73 7.37 22.32
CA GLU A 67 -1.58 6.18 22.53
C GLU A 67 -2.25 5.75 21.22
N GLU A 68 -2.74 6.71 20.45
CA GLU A 68 -3.34 6.47 19.14
C GLU A 68 -2.28 6.03 18.11
N ALA A 69 -1.07 6.60 18.16
CA ALA A 69 0.04 6.18 17.32
C ALA A 69 0.42 4.71 17.57
N VAL A 70 0.56 4.31 18.84
CA VAL A 70 0.89 2.92 19.23
C VAL A 70 -0.16 1.95 18.67
N MET A 71 -1.44 2.20 18.91
CA MET A 71 -2.51 1.33 18.39
C MET A 71 -2.47 1.18 16.87
N LYS A 72 -2.20 2.27 16.14
CA LYS A 72 -2.12 2.22 14.68
C LYS A 72 -0.85 1.55 14.17
N PHE A 73 0.30 1.74 14.83
CA PHE A 73 1.54 1.03 14.49
C PHE A 73 1.38 -0.48 14.69
N GLU A 74 0.80 -0.91 15.80
CA GLU A 74 0.53 -2.33 16.06
C GLU A 74 -0.39 -2.92 14.98
N LYS A 75 -1.47 -2.19 14.63
CA LYS A 75 -2.38 -2.66 13.57
C LYS A 75 -1.70 -2.71 12.19
N SER A 76 -0.85 -1.74 11.89
CA SER A 76 -0.04 -1.73 10.66
C SER A 76 0.87 -2.97 10.60
N LEU A 77 1.55 -3.29 11.69
CA LEU A 77 2.44 -4.45 11.77
C LEU A 77 1.68 -5.78 11.57
N GLU A 78 0.54 -5.95 12.23
CA GLU A 78 -0.32 -7.14 12.07
C GLU A 78 -0.71 -7.34 10.60
N LEU A 79 -1.21 -6.29 9.95
CA LEU A 79 -1.61 -6.34 8.54
C LEU A 79 -0.43 -6.58 7.59
N TYR A 80 0.74 -6.04 7.92
CA TYR A 80 1.95 -6.27 7.12
C TYR A 80 2.37 -7.74 7.20
N LEU A 81 2.38 -8.34 8.39
CA LEU A 81 2.73 -9.75 8.56
C LEU A 81 1.77 -10.67 7.80
N GLN A 82 0.47 -10.37 7.82
CA GLN A 82 -0.51 -11.12 7.00
C GLN A 82 -0.22 -10.98 5.50
N ALA A 83 0.03 -9.77 5.01
CA ALA A 83 0.32 -9.55 3.60
C ALA A 83 1.63 -10.22 3.16
N GLU A 84 2.59 -10.31 4.07
CA GLU A 84 3.86 -11.01 3.86
C GLU A 84 3.65 -12.53 3.76
N GLU A 85 2.85 -13.11 4.67
CA GLU A 85 2.48 -14.52 4.64
C GLU A 85 1.73 -14.88 3.34
N ASP A 86 0.74 -14.07 2.96
CA ASP A 86 0.00 -14.23 1.71
C ASP A 86 0.95 -14.21 0.50
N CYS A 87 1.91 -13.28 0.49
CA CYS A 87 2.92 -13.20 -0.56
C CYS A 87 3.78 -14.47 -0.64
N ARG A 88 4.22 -15.01 0.50
CA ARG A 88 4.98 -16.26 0.56
C ARG A 88 4.18 -17.43 0.01
N PHE A 89 2.91 -17.57 0.38
CA PHE A 89 2.04 -18.61 -0.16
C PHE A 89 1.96 -18.59 -1.69
N TYR A 90 1.97 -17.41 -2.32
CA TYR A 90 2.00 -17.31 -3.79
C TYR A 90 3.37 -17.64 -4.40
N CYS A 91 4.47 -17.45 -3.65
CA CYS A 91 5.83 -17.69 -4.12
C CYS A 91 6.34 -19.13 -3.93
N GLU A 92 5.75 -19.89 -3.00
CA GLU A 92 6.23 -21.25 -2.66
C GLU A 92 5.97 -22.31 -3.75
N GLY A 93 5.22 -21.97 -4.80
CA GLY A 93 4.93 -22.90 -5.89
C GLY A 93 4.07 -24.09 -5.46
N PRO A 94 3.73 -25.02 -6.38
CA PRO A 94 3.01 -26.23 -5.99
C PRO A 94 3.88 -27.08 -5.06
N PHE A 95 3.30 -27.53 -3.93
CA PHE A 95 3.94 -28.48 -3.03
C PHE A 95 4.44 -29.70 -3.82
N GLU A 96 5.76 -29.89 -3.91
CA GLU A 96 6.35 -31.05 -4.59
C GLU A 96 6.13 -32.32 -3.75
N GLN A 97 4.95 -32.91 -3.90
CA GLN A 97 4.51 -34.12 -3.21
C GLN A 97 5.49 -35.29 -3.37
N LYS A 98 6.24 -35.33 -4.49
CA LYS A 98 7.29 -36.32 -4.74
C LYS A 98 8.45 -36.22 -3.75
N LEU A 99 8.95 -35.02 -3.47
CA LEU A 99 10.07 -34.82 -2.54
C LEU A 99 9.69 -35.29 -1.13
N TYR A 100 8.45 -35.01 -0.70
CA TYR A 100 7.94 -35.48 0.60
C TYR A 100 7.81 -37.00 0.67
N ALA A 101 7.31 -37.64 -0.40
CA ALA A 101 7.21 -39.10 -0.48
C ALA A 101 8.58 -39.78 -0.49
N GLU A 102 9.57 -39.22 -1.19
CA GLU A 102 10.95 -39.71 -1.21
C GLU A 102 11.63 -39.54 0.16
N LEU A 103 11.44 -38.39 0.83
CA LEU A 103 11.97 -38.17 2.17
C LEU A 103 11.37 -39.16 3.18
N ALA A 104 10.05 -39.35 3.14
CA ALA A 104 9.35 -40.28 4.02
C ALA A 104 9.82 -41.74 3.80
N ALA A 105 10.05 -42.13 2.54
CA ALA A 105 10.59 -43.45 2.19
C ALA A 105 12.07 -43.63 2.61
N SER A 106 12.84 -42.55 2.71
CA SER A 106 14.24 -42.59 3.18
C SER A 106 14.37 -42.67 4.70
N LEU A 107 13.32 -42.29 5.44
CA LEU A 107 13.25 -42.28 6.90
C LEU A 107 12.57 -43.53 7.48
N SER A 108 12.06 -44.42 6.63
CA SER A 108 11.47 -45.73 6.94
C SER A 108 12.44 -46.86 6.65
#